data_AF-A0A172TBX3-F1
#
_entry.id   AF-A0A172TBX3-F1
#
_cell.length_a   1.000
_cell.length_b   1.000
_cell.length_c   1.000
_cell.angle_alpha   90.00
_cell.angle_beta   90.00
_cell.angle_gamma   90.00
#
_symmetry.space_group_name_H-M   'P 1'
#
loop_
_entity.id
_entity.type
_entity.pdbx_description
1 polymer ?
#
loop_
_entity_poly.entity_id
_entity_poly.type
_entity_poly.pdbx_seq_one_letter_code
_entity_poly.pdbx_strand_id
1 'polypeptide(L)' 'MDLESWKPDDNARRLATLIGSFGGVFAFVALWMGLSLNPLLALLCGVGMGLLLFALLRPLLRAVFRR' A
#
# COMPACT_ATOMS: atom_id res chain seq x y z
N MET A 1 -3.82 3.41 27.95
CA MET A 1 -4.01 3.01 26.55
C MET A 1 -5.14 3.87 26.02
N ASP A 2 -4.85 4.80 25.11
CA ASP A 2 -5.88 5.70 24.58
C ASP A 2 -6.75 4.92 23.59
N LEU A 3 -7.92 4.47 24.07
CA LEU A 3 -8.85 3.65 23.30
C LEU A 3 -9.59 4.47 22.22
N GLU A 4 -9.42 5.80 22.21
CA GLU A 4 -9.93 6.72 21.18
C GLU A 4 -8.91 7.06 20.09
N SER A 5 -7.82 6.31 19.94
CA SER A 5 -6.74 6.59 18.96
C SER A 5 -7.12 6.45 17.47
N TRP A 6 -8.40 6.40 17.14
CA TRP A 6 -8.93 6.33 15.77
C TRP A 6 -8.95 7.71 15.09
N LYS A 7 -7.83 8.44 15.15
CA LYS A 7 -7.73 9.71 14.44
C LYS A 7 -7.86 9.44 12.93
N PRO A 8 -8.58 10.29 12.18
CA PRO A 8 -8.71 10.16 10.72
C PRO A 8 -7.37 9.98 9.98
N ASP A 9 -6.30 10.63 10.48
CA ASP A 9 -4.96 10.51 9.90
C ASP A 9 -4.34 9.12 10.15
N ASP A 10 -4.56 8.55 11.33
CA ASP A 10 -4.06 7.22 11.68
C ASP A 10 -4.79 6.14 10.89
N ASN A 11 -6.10 6.28 10.70
CA ASN A 11 -6.91 5.38 9.86
C ASN A 11 -6.49 5.47 8.39
N ALA A 12 -6.29 6.69 7.86
CA ALA A 12 -5.80 6.89 6.49
C ALA A 12 -4.43 6.24 6.28
N ARG A 13 -3.51 6.42 7.23
CA ARG A 13 -2.18 5.80 7.18
C ARG A 13 -2.27 4.29 7.22
N ARG A 14 -2.99 3.71 8.19
CA ARG A 14 -3.14 2.26 8.36
C ARG A 14 -3.74 1.60 7.12
N LEU A 15 -4.82 2.15 6.58
CA LEU A 15 -5.49 1.59 5.40
C LEU A 15 -4.64 1.75 4.13
N ALA A 16 -3.99 2.90 3.94
CA ALA A 16 -3.06 3.09 2.82
C ALA A 16 -1.87 2.12 2.90
N THR A 17 -1.31 1.89 4.10
CA THR A 17 -0.24 0.91 4.31
C THR A 17 -0.72 -0.50 4.00
N LEU A 18 -1.92 -0.88 4.49
CA LEU A 18 -2.50 -2.19 4.21
C LEU A 18 -2.65 -2.41 2.69
N ILE A 19 -3.31 -1.49 1.99
CA ILE A 19 -3.53 -1.60 0.54
C ILE A 19 -2.21 -1.59 -0.23
N GLY A 20 -1.28 -0.69 0.13
CA GLY A 20 0.04 -0.64 -0.52
C GLY A 20 0.85 -1.91 -0.33
N SER A 21 0.81 -2.50 0.88
CA SER A 21 1.54 -3.74 1.17
C SER A 21 0.98 -4.93 0.39
N PHE A 22 -0.34 -5.12 0.44
CA PHE A 22 -1.00 -6.18 -0.34
C PHE A 22 -0.80 -5.97 -1.84
N GLY A 23 -1.03 -4.76 -2.34
CA GLY A 23 -0.83 -4.43 -3.75
C GLY A 23 0.60 -4.67 -4.24
N GLY A 24 1.60 -4.32 -3.43
CA GLY A 24 3.01 -4.58 -3.74
C GLY A 24 3.36 -6.07 -3.78
N VAL A 25 2.88 -6.85 -2.81
CA VAL A 25 3.08 -8.31 -2.78
C VAL A 25 2.38 -8.98 -3.97
N PHE A 26 1.14 -8.58 -4.29
CA PHE A 26 0.43 -9.08 -5.46
C PHE A 26 1.17 -8.77 -6.76
N ALA A 27 1.67 -7.54 -6.92
CA ALA A 27 2.48 -7.16 -8.07
C ALA A 27 3.76 -7.99 -8.17
N PHE A 28 4.46 -8.22 -7.06
CA PHE A 28 5.63 -9.10 -7.01
C PHE A 28 5.31 -10.52 -7.49
N VAL A 29 4.28 -11.15 -6.92
CA VAL A 29 3.88 -12.52 -7.27
C VAL A 29 3.43 -12.60 -8.72
N ALA A 30 2.63 -11.64 -9.19
CA ALA A 30 2.16 -11.61 -10.57
C ALA A 30 3.32 -11.45 -11.58
N LEU A 31 4.30 -10.60 -11.29
CA LEU A 31 5.45 -10.39 -12.17
C LEU A 31 6.40 -11.58 -12.14
N TRP A 32 6.72 -12.10 -10.96
CA TRP A 32 7.65 -13.21 -10.82
C TRP A 32 7.04 -14.54 -11.29
N MET A 33 5.89 -14.92 -10.75
CA MET A 33 5.29 -16.24 -11.02
C MET A 33 4.36 -16.21 -12.23
N GLY A 34 3.64 -15.11 -12.45
CA GLY A 34 2.71 -14.99 -13.58
C GLY A 34 3.41 -14.66 -14.90
N LEU A 35 4.37 -13.72 -14.88
CA LEU A 35 5.07 -13.24 -16.07
C LEU A 35 6.52 -13.74 -16.17
N SER A 36 6.97 -14.61 -15.26
CA SER A 36 8.33 -15.17 -15.25
C SER A 36 9.45 -14.11 -15.23
N LEU A 37 9.15 -12.90 -14.72
CA LEU A 37 10.15 -11.84 -14.59
C LEU A 37 11.22 -12.27 -13.58
N ASN A 38 12.45 -11.81 -13.78
CA ASN A 38 13.52 -12.01 -12.80
C ASN A 38 13.05 -11.57 -11.40
N PRO A 39 13.27 -12.39 -10.35
CA PRO A 39 12.70 -12.14 -9.03
C PRO A 39 13.18 -10.83 -8.40
N LEU A 40 14.42 -10.40 -8.66
CA LEU A 40 14.92 -9.12 -8.13
C LEU A 40 14.24 -7.92 -8.81
N LEU A 41 14.02 -8.00 -10.13
CA LEU A 41 13.27 -6.98 -10.86
C LEU A 41 11.80 -6.96 -10.44
N ALA A 42 11.16 -8.13 -10.30
CA ALA A 42 9.80 -8.23 -9.79
C ALA A 42 9.67 -7.65 -8.38
N LEU A 43 10.67 -7.86 -7.51
CA LEU A 43 10.70 -7.31 -6.16
C LEU A 43 10.75 -5.78 -6.20
N LEU A 44 11.64 -5.20 -7.01
CA LEU A 44 11.72 -3.74 -7.19
C LEU A 44 10.41 -3.17 -7.70
N CYS A 45 9.76 -3.82 -8.67
CA CYS A 45 8.45 -3.42 -9.18
C CYS A 45 7.36 -3.54 -8.10
N GLY A 46 7.36 -4.60 -7.29
CA GLY A 46 6.42 -4.78 -6.18
C GLY A 46 6.57 -3.71 -5.10
N VAL A 47 7.80 -3.40 -4.69
CA VAL A 47 8.10 -2.30 -3.76
C VAL A 47 7.67 -0.96 -4.35
N GLY A 48 8.02 -0.70 -5.61
CA GLY A 48 7.63 0.53 -6.31
C GLY A 48 6.12 0.69 -6.39
N MET A 49 5.38 -0.37 -6.72
CA MET A 49 3.93 -0.38 -6.75
C MET A 49 3.33 -0.09 -5.37
N GLY A 50 3.84 -0.75 -4.31
CA GLY A 50 3.34 -0.53 -2.95
C GLY A 50 3.55 0.91 -2.46
N LEU A 51 4.72 1.50 -2.75
CA LEU A 51 5.02 2.89 -2.43
C LEU A 51 4.13 3.87 -3.22
N LEU A 52 3.93 3.60 -4.51
CA LEU A 52 3.07 4.40 -5.38
C LEU A 52 1.61 4.38 -4.90
N LEU A 53 1.09 3.19 -4.58
CA LEU A 53 -0.26 3.03 -4.02
C LEU A 53 -0.40 3.78 -2.69
N PHE A 54 0.59 3.66 -1.78
CA PHE A 54 0.57 4.41 -0.53
C PHE A 54 0.54 5.93 -0.76
N ALA A 55 1.42 6.43 -1.64
CA ALA A 55 1.54 7.85 -1.94
C ALA A 55 0.25 8.43 -2.53
N LEU A 56 -0.47 7.67 -3.36
CA LEU A 56 -1.75 8.07 -3.94
C LEU A 56 -2.93 7.91 -2.96
N LEU A 57 -3.00 6.79 -2.23
CA LEU A 57 -4.15 6.48 -1.38
C LEU A 57 -4.16 7.26 -0.08
N ARG A 58 -2.99 7.51 0.54
CA ARG A 58 -2.94 8.25 1.80
C ARG A 58 -3.62 9.62 1.74
N PRO A 59 -3.34 10.52 0.78
CA PRO A 59 -4.02 11.81 0.71
C PRO A 59 -5.52 11.67 0.41
N LEU A 60 -5.92 10.71 -0.44
CA LEU A 60 -7.33 10.44 -0.76
C LEU A 60 -8.09 9.97 0.48
N LEU A 61 -7.58 8.96 1.17
CA LEU A 61 -8.19 8.42 2.39
C LEU A 61 -8.23 9.46 3.51
N ARG A 62 -7.20 10.29 3.62
CA ARG A 62 -7.20 11.42 4.56
C ARG A 62 -8.30 12.42 4.23
N ALA A 63 -8.54 12.72 2.96
CA ALA A 63 -9.63 13.61 2.54
C ALA A 63 -11.01 12.99 2.82
N VAL A 64 -11.17 11.67 2.64
CA VAL A 64 -12.40 10.95 2.93
C VAL A 64 -12.70 10.90 4.43
N PHE A 65 -11.73 10.52 5.27
CA PHE A 65 -11.94 10.40 6.72
C PHE A 65 -12.03 11.73 7.47
N ARG A 66 -11.69 12.85 6.81
CA ARG A 66 -11.87 14.20 7.37
C ARG A 66 -13.25 14.80 7.11
N ARG A 67 -14.04 14.17 6.23
CA ARG A 67 -15.46 14.49 6.03
C ARG A 67 -16.28 13.72 7.05
#